data_AF-A0A9P6NZW3-F1
#
_entry.id   AF-A0A9P6NZW3-F1
#
_cell.length_a   1.000
_cell.length_b   1.000
_cell.length_c   1.000
_cell.angle_alpha   90.00
_cell.angle_beta   90.00
_cell.angle_gamma   90.00
#
_symmetry.space_group_name_H-M   'P 1'
#
loop_
_entity.id
_entity.type
_entity.pdbx_description
1 polymer ?
#
loop_
_entity_poly.entity_id
_entity_poly.type
_entity_poly.pdbx_seq_one_letter_code
_entity_poly.pdbx_strand_id
1 'polypeptide(L)'
;MLLGFIFKPITKTVFLKTSPGHHLAAAAAAAAHNPAATRHLLSRLQVLIRIISPAPAPVRRTTIKAKCNTRHQGSTGVGKKRTLDESLLPGAISFEPPQGEQLMVNDFDVSEALYRMQLSLKKYKWKLSLEDHLHVILASASRLLLPPHKYPDELKPFIQYDGWLATVQLIQSRYKINQLPMPVNTVADMLAAIDKLLTGARNRKDVVKAIDSLSLSVHESMFAEVLRSLIRKLPPLPIEENVNESELCSRFVDPFLSGLLDDPDAGVYLRCTNEMTLEAKKHGDRAAKQAEYRHVLWCDLLKVAAFCKDALGKQNFDSILGIQIVGRTITFYVLLLPSMRLYTMLRLAEIKLPESLQDLPSLVMELPSITGVLEVFDDLYVPTKDMQRAIDRQAPTASIPLFQQFHSSSKNRKRSCHLKLRDN
;
A
#
# COMPACT_ATOMS: atom_id res chain seq x y z
N MET A 1 13.49 9.76 -7.44
CA MET A 1 14.51 8.85 -6.91
C MET A 1 13.85 8.12 -5.75
N LEU A 2 13.43 6.88 -6.00
CA LEU A 2 12.65 6.05 -5.08
C LEU A 2 13.51 5.59 -3.91
N LEU A 3 13.05 5.85 -2.69
CA LEU A 3 13.46 5.13 -1.50
C LEU A 3 12.25 4.29 -1.00
N GLY A 4 12.39 2.96 -0.96
CA GLY A 4 11.44 2.08 -0.24
C GLY A 4 11.81 2.05 1.26
N PHE A 5 11.22 1.18 2.09
CA PHE A 5 11.29 1.08 3.57
C PHE A 5 11.20 -0.40 4.10
N ILE A 6 12.25 -1.03 4.68
CA ILE A 6 12.23 -2.33 5.39
C ILE A 6 12.51 -2.10 6.87
N PHE A 7 11.64 -2.62 7.74
CA PHE A 7 11.88 -2.68 9.17
C PHE A 7 12.59 -3.98 9.56
N LYS A 8 13.56 -3.86 10.46
CA LYS A 8 14.06 -4.99 11.25
C LYS A 8 13.89 -4.60 12.71
N PRO A 9 13.35 -5.46 13.58
CA PRO A 9 13.53 -5.25 15.01
C PRO A 9 15.02 -5.24 15.31
N ILE A 10 15.50 -4.19 15.99
CA ILE A 10 16.82 -4.21 16.61
C ILE A 10 16.66 -5.02 17.89
N THR A 11 16.68 -6.35 17.78
CA THR A 11 17.09 -7.14 18.95
C THR A 11 18.55 -6.79 19.20
N LYS A 12 18.80 -5.98 20.24
CA LYS A 12 20.12 -5.88 20.85
C LYS A 12 20.47 -7.28 21.38
N THR A 13 21.11 -8.09 20.54
CA THR A 13 21.92 -9.20 21.05
C THR A 13 23.14 -8.57 21.71
N VAL A 14 22.99 -8.23 22.99
CA VAL A 14 24.15 -7.94 23.84
C VAL A 14 24.88 -9.27 24.01
N PHE A 15 25.93 -9.48 23.21
CA PHE A 15 26.96 -10.45 23.56
C PHE A 15 27.75 -9.88 24.73
N LEU A 16 27.27 -10.11 25.96
CA LEU A 16 28.12 -10.02 27.14
C LEU A 16 28.79 -11.38 27.32
N LYS A 17 30.04 -11.43 26.89
CA LYS A 17 30.96 -12.53 27.17
C LYS A 17 31.45 -12.38 28.61
N THR A 18 30.80 -13.01 29.59
CA THR A 18 31.41 -13.26 30.91
C THR A 18 30.90 -14.56 31.54
N SER A 19 31.85 -15.30 32.12
CA SER A 19 31.72 -16.58 32.86
C SER A 19 30.87 -16.44 34.15
N PRO A 20 30.46 -17.54 34.80
CA PRO A 20 29.23 -17.64 35.58
C PRO A 20 29.39 -17.23 37.05
N GLY A 21 28.33 -16.68 37.63
CA GLY A 21 28.23 -16.54 39.09
C GLY A 21 27.16 -15.56 39.53
N HIS A 22 26.03 -16.09 40.02
CA HIS A 22 25.13 -15.47 40.99
C HIS A 22 24.56 -14.07 40.71
N HIS A 23 23.62 -13.91 39.76
CA HIS A 23 22.56 -12.88 39.86
C HIS A 23 21.36 -13.25 38.96
N LEU A 24 20.71 -14.40 39.20
CA LEU A 24 19.50 -14.80 38.46
C LEU A 24 18.17 -14.51 39.20
N ALA A 25 18.22 -13.99 40.44
CA ALA A 25 17.01 -13.75 41.24
C ALA A 25 16.41 -12.34 41.11
N ALA A 26 17.17 -11.35 40.62
CA ALA A 26 16.70 -9.96 40.58
C ALA A 26 15.94 -9.59 39.28
N ALA A 27 16.22 -10.26 38.16
CA ALA A 27 15.54 -9.98 36.89
C ALA A 27 14.14 -10.63 36.79
N ALA A 28 13.89 -11.71 37.53
CA ALA A 28 12.59 -12.39 37.57
C ALA A 28 11.53 -11.61 38.38
N ALA A 29 11.95 -10.80 39.35
CA ALA A 29 11.03 -10.00 40.18
C ALA A 29 10.49 -8.75 39.47
N ALA A 30 11.23 -8.17 38.52
CA ALA A 30 10.79 -7.00 37.76
C ALA A 30 9.73 -7.34 36.70
N ALA A 31 9.72 -8.58 36.19
CA ALA A 31 8.74 -9.04 35.19
C ALA A 31 7.35 -9.34 35.78
N ALA A 32 7.23 -9.47 37.11
CA ALA A 32 5.97 -9.81 37.78
C ALA A 32 5.05 -8.60 38.02
N HIS A 33 5.52 -7.36 37.84
CA HIS A 33 4.79 -6.16 38.23
C HIS A 33 4.01 -5.44 37.11
N ASN A 34 4.11 -5.86 35.84
CA ASN A 34 3.26 -5.31 34.79
C ASN A 34 3.06 -6.24 33.58
N PRO A 35 2.11 -7.19 33.64
CA PRO A 35 1.83 -8.11 32.52
C PRO A 35 1.22 -7.42 31.28
N ALA A 36 0.80 -6.14 31.37
CA ALA A 36 0.36 -5.35 30.21
C ALA A 36 1.55 -4.83 29.38
N ALA A 37 2.69 -4.54 30.02
CA ALA A 37 3.89 -4.07 29.32
C ALA A 37 4.61 -5.21 28.56
N THR A 38 4.53 -6.45 29.05
CA THR A 38 5.25 -7.59 28.44
C THR A 38 4.54 -8.16 27.21
N ARG A 39 3.22 -7.97 27.06
CA ARG A 39 2.50 -8.32 25.82
C ARG A 39 2.76 -7.34 24.67
N HIS A 40 3.19 -6.12 24.98
CA HIS A 40 3.54 -5.11 23.97
C HIS A 40 4.94 -5.30 23.36
N LEU A 41 5.80 -6.12 23.98
CA LEU A 41 7.24 -6.14 23.74
C LEU A 41 7.73 -7.22 22.76
N LEU A 42 6.84 -8.01 22.15
CA LEU A 42 7.24 -9.14 21.29
C LEU A 42 6.54 -9.23 19.92
N SER A 43 5.85 -8.19 19.44
CA SER A 43 5.15 -8.27 18.14
C SER A 43 5.08 -6.97 17.34
N ARG A 44 6.19 -6.35 16.94
CA ARG A 44 6.16 -5.13 16.09
C ARG A 44 7.42 -5.00 15.24
N LEU A 45 7.46 -4.64 13.95
CA LEU A 45 6.50 -4.62 12.85
C LEU A 45 7.30 -4.38 11.54
N GLN A 46 6.82 -4.83 10.37
CA GLN A 46 7.33 -4.47 9.03
C GLN A 46 6.24 -3.78 8.20
N VAL A 47 6.50 -2.51 7.85
CA VAL A 47 5.69 -1.71 6.92
C VAL A 47 6.58 -1.25 5.76
N LEU A 48 6.11 -1.30 4.51
CA LEU A 48 6.85 -0.79 3.36
C LEU A 48 6.06 0.34 2.68
N ILE A 49 6.72 1.50 2.56
CA ILE A 49 6.22 2.69 1.89
C ILE A 49 6.79 2.78 0.47
N ARG A 50 5.93 3.13 -0.50
CA ARG A 50 6.35 3.46 -1.86
C ARG A 50 5.72 4.76 -2.34
N ILE A 51 6.53 5.72 -2.79
CA ILE A 51 6.13 7.08 -3.18
C ILE A 51 6.31 7.27 -4.69
N ILE A 52 5.30 7.85 -5.36
CA ILE A 52 5.35 8.24 -6.77
C ILE A 52 5.05 9.73 -6.89
N SER A 53 5.95 10.49 -7.54
CA SER A 53 5.73 11.91 -7.88
C SER A 53 5.63 12.11 -9.41
N PRO A 54 4.71 12.94 -9.92
CA PRO A 54 4.70 13.35 -11.31
C PRO A 54 5.84 14.36 -11.59
N ALA A 55 6.67 14.08 -12.61
CA ALA A 55 7.83 14.91 -12.93
C ALA A 55 7.46 16.37 -13.32
N PRO A 56 8.27 17.37 -12.89
CA PRO A 56 8.04 18.77 -13.27
C PRO A 56 8.27 19.01 -14.77
N ALA A 57 7.44 19.86 -15.36
CA ALA A 57 7.63 20.31 -16.75
C ALA A 57 8.87 21.23 -16.85
N PRO A 58 9.65 21.16 -17.95
CA PRO A 58 10.83 22.00 -18.10
C PRO A 58 10.43 23.46 -18.30
N VAL A 59 10.93 24.34 -17.41
CA VAL A 59 10.83 25.79 -17.51
C VAL A 59 11.79 26.29 -18.60
N ARG A 60 11.25 26.89 -19.67
CA ARG A 60 12.04 27.58 -20.70
C ARG A 60 12.53 28.91 -20.14
N ARG A 61 13.85 29.05 -19.94
CA ARG A 61 14.50 30.37 -19.90
C ARG A 61 14.94 30.76 -21.31
N THR A 62 14.45 31.90 -21.77
CA THR A 62 14.90 32.61 -22.97
C THR A 62 16.17 33.40 -22.68
N THR A 63 17.23 33.17 -23.47
CA THR A 63 18.20 34.20 -23.87
C THR A 63 19.00 33.79 -25.13
N ILE A 64 18.67 34.45 -26.24
CA ILE A 64 19.49 35.06 -27.30
C ILE A 64 20.80 34.39 -27.80
N LYS A 65 20.75 34.03 -29.10
CA LYS A 65 21.73 34.02 -30.22
C LYS A 65 23.18 33.56 -30.01
N ALA A 66 23.57 32.56 -30.82
CA ALA A 66 24.76 32.62 -31.67
C ALA A 66 24.61 31.73 -32.93
N LYS A 67 25.02 32.30 -34.06
CA LYS A 67 25.10 31.73 -35.42
C LYS A 67 26.25 30.71 -35.49
N CYS A 68 26.07 29.57 -36.17
CA CYS A 68 27.08 29.07 -37.12
C CYS A 68 26.50 28.00 -38.07
N ASN A 69 26.84 28.15 -39.36
CA ASN A 69 26.59 27.23 -40.47
C ASN A 69 27.39 25.93 -40.33
N THR A 70 26.86 24.78 -40.78
CA THR A 70 27.31 24.06 -42.01
C THR A 70 26.68 22.66 -42.18
N ARG A 71 26.23 22.43 -43.43
CA ARG A 71 26.27 21.22 -44.30
C ARG A 71 25.75 19.85 -43.82
N HIS A 72 24.76 19.38 -44.58
CA HIS A 72 24.52 18.04 -45.12
C HIS A 72 25.41 16.88 -44.63
N GLN A 73 24.76 15.83 -44.12
CA GLN A 73 24.84 14.48 -44.71
C GLN A 73 23.63 13.64 -44.28
N GLY A 74 22.97 13.04 -45.26
CA GLY A 74 21.84 12.15 -45.07
C GLY A 74 22.29 10.80 -44.53
N SER A 75 21.50 10.25 -43.60
CA SER A 75 21.54 8.84 -43.24
C SER A 75 20.11 8.35 -43.11
N THR A 76 19.66 7.63 -44.13
CA THR A 76 18.42 6.86 -44.15
C THR A 76 18.55 5.67 -43.19
N GLY A 77 18.22 5.90 -41.92
CA GLY A 77 18.02 4.84 -40.93
C GLY A 77 16.64 4.23 -41.06
N VAL A 78 16.53 3.10 -41.77
CA VAL A 78 15.33 2.26 -41.80
C VAL A 78 15.00 1.83 -40.37
N GLY A 79 13.89 2.34 -39.84
CA GLY A 79 13.39 1.99 -38.53
C GLY A 79 13.01 0.50 -38.46
N LYS A 80 13.85 -0.31 -37.82
CA LYS A 80 13.47 -1.66 -37.36
C LYS A 80 12.34 -1.52 -36.35
N LYS A 81 11.11 -1.69 -36.83
CA LYS A 81 9.90 -1.87 -36.02
C LYS A 81 10.10 -3.18 -35.23
N ARG A 82 10.55 -3.10 -33.97
CA ARG A 82 10.60 -4.25 -33.06
C ARG A 82 9.16 -4.75 -32.88
N THR A 83 8.81 -5.83 -33.55
CA THR A 83 7.59 -6.60 -33.27
C THR A 83 7.79 -7.26 -31.91
N LEU A 84 7.29 -6.61 -30.85
CA LEU A 84 7.14 -7.24 -29.54
C LEU A 84 6.14 -8.39 -29.68
N ASP A 85 6.57 -9.60 -29.34
CA ASP A 85 5.71 -10.77 -29.25
C ASP A 85 4.76 -10.59 -28.05
N GLU A 86 3.52 -10.28 -28.38
CA GLU A 86 2.42 -9.98 -27.46
C GLU A 86 1.49 -11.19 -27.29
N SER A 87 1.88 -12.36 -27.82
CA SER A 87 1.15 -13.60 -27.63
C SER A 87 1.36 -14.16 -26.21
N LEU A 88 0.31 -14.73 -25.64
CA LEU A 88 0.43 -15.54 -24.43
C LEU A 88 0.93 -16.92 -24.85
N LEU A 89 1.94 -17.44 -24.16
CA LEU A 89 2.38 -18.84 -24.31
C LEU A 89 1.53 -19.72 -23.38
N PRO A 90 0.50 -20.42 -23.88
CA PRO A 90 -0.51 -21.06 -23.01
C PRO A 90 0.06 -22.24 -22.21
N GLY A 91 1.13 -22.86 -22.70
CA GLY A 91 1.79 -24.00 -22.04
C GLY A 91 2.68 -23.64 -20.85
N ALA A 92 2.97 -22.35 -20.63
CA ALA A 92 3.86 -21.92 -19.55
C ALA A 92 3.14 -21.69 -18.20
N ILE A 93 1.80 -21.71 -18.18
CA ILE A 93 1.02 -21.29 -17.03
C ILE A 93 0.13 -22.43 -16.56
N SER A 94 0.47 -23.00 -15.40
CA SER A 94 -0.37 -23.98 -14.71
C SER A 94 -1.15 -23.31 -13.58
N PHE A 95 -2.42 -23.67 -13.47
CA PHE A 95 -3.29 -23.30 -12.35
C PHE A 95 -3.72 -24.58 -11.68
N GLU A 96 -3.45 -24.69 -10.39
CA GLU A 96 -3.88 -25.84 -9.59
C GLU A 96 -5.31 -25.62 -9.10
N PRO A 97 -6.16 -26.65 -9.11
CA PRO A 97 -7.51 -26.54 -8.56
C PRO A 97 -7.48 -26.19 -7.07
N PRO A 98 -8.54 -25.57 -6.53
CA PRO A 98 -8.62 -25.29 -5.10
C PRO A 98 -8.60 -26.61 -4.32
N GLN A 99 -7.64 -26.75 -3.42
CA GLN A 99 -7.48 -27.91 -2.53
C GLN A 99 -7.65 -27.47 -1.08
N GLY A 100 -8.19 -28.35 -0.23
CA GLY A 100 -8.35 -28.10 1.20
C GLY A 100 -9.49 -27.12 1.53
N GLU A 101 -9.28 -26.26 2.55
CA GLU A 101 -10.28 -25.29 3.01
C GLU A 101 -10.54 -24.23 1.94
N GLN A 102 -11.78 -24.20 1.43
CA GLN A 102 -12.28 -23.23 0.46
C GLN A 102 -12.95 -22.03 1.15
N LEU A 103 -12.96 -20.89 0.48
CA LEU A 103 -13.67 -19.68 0.91
C LEU A 103 -15.12 -19.71 0.41
N MET A 104 -16.01 -20.18 1.29
CA MET A 104 -17.45 -20.25 1.05
C MET A 104 -18.17 -19.02 1.61
N VAL A 105 -19.10 -18.46 0.84
CA VAL A 105 -19.93 -17.30 1.20
C VAL A 105 -21.36 -17.57 0.77
N ASN A 106 -22.31 -17.79 1.68
CA ASN A 106 -23.73 -18.05 1.33
C ASN A 106 -23.88 -19.09 0.19
N ASP A 107 -23.25 -20.25 0.34
CA ASP A 107 -23.17 -21.35 -0.64
C ASP A 107 -22.42 -21.03 -1.96
N PHE A 108 -21.90 -19.81 -2.12
CA PHE A 108 -21.00 -19.45 -3.21
C PHE A 108 -19.54 -19.73 -2.86
N ASP A 109 -18.89 -20.58 -3.64
CA ASP A 109 -17.46 -20.86 -3.50
C ASP A 109 -16.62 -19.83 -4.27
N VAL A 110 -16.04 -18.88 -3.53
CA VAL A 110 -15.14 -17.85 -4.07
C VAL A 110 -13.85 -18.47 -4.61
N SER A 111 -13.40 -19.59 -4.04
CA SER A 111 -12.16 -20.26 -4.43
C SER A 111 -12.32 -20.95 -5.77
N GLU A 112 -13.43 -21.65 -5.97
CA GLU A 112 -13.79 -22.23 -7.27
C GLU A 112 -14.06 -21.15 -8.32
N ALA A 113 -14.76 -20.07 -7.97
CA ALA A 113 -14.99 -18.95 -8.90
C ALA A 113 -13.67 -18.31 -9.37
N LEU A 114 -12.72 -18.11 -8.45
CA LEU A 114 -11.39 -17.61 -8.76
C LEU A 114 -10.63 -18.58 -9.67
N TYR A 115 -10.70 -19.88 -9.40
CA TYR A 115 -10.07 -20.90 -10.23
C TYR A 115 -10.65 -20.96 -11.65
N ARG A 116 -11.98 -20.87 -11.80
CA ARG A 116 -12.64 -20.78 -13.12
C ARG A 116 -12.20 -19.55 -13.90
N MET A 117 -12.06 -18.42 -13.22
CA MET A 117 -11.50 -17.20 -13.82
C MET A 117 -10.06 -17.44 -14.29
N GLN A 118 -9.20 -18.03 -13.46
CA GLN A 118 -7.83 -18.38 -13.85
C GLN A 118 -7.79 -19.30 -15.07
N LEU A 119 -8.60 -20.36 -15.08
CA LEU A 119 -8.70 -21.26 -16.24
C LEU A 119 -9.16 -20.55 -17.51
N SER A 120 -10.03 -19.54 -17.40
CA SER A 120 -10.45 -18.75 -18.55
C SER A 120 -9.25 -18.04 -19.22
N LEU A 121 -8.22 -17.64 -18.44
CA LEU A 121 -7.02 -16.97 -18.95
C LEU A 121 -6.21 -17.85 -19.90
N LYS A 122 -6.26 -19.18 -19.75
CA LYS A 122 -5.61 -20.14 -20.68
C LYS A 122 -6.22 -20.09 -22.08
N LYS A 123 -7.47 -19.66 -22.21
CA LYS A 123 -8.16 -19.54 -23.49
C LYS A 123 -7.80 -18.25 -24.24
N TYR A 124 -7.08 -17.33 -23.60
CA TYR A 124 -6.68 -16.07 -24.22
C TYR A 124 -5.42 -16.22 -25.05
N LYS A 125 -5.49 -15.68 -26.27
CA LYS A 125 -4.36 -15.63 -27.21
C LYS A 125 -3.42 -14.44 -26.94
N TRP A 126 -3.89 -13.42 -26.24
CA TRP A 126 -3.22 -12.12 -26.12
C TRP A 126 -3.05 -11.70 -24.66
N LYS A 127 -1.94 -11.02 -24.39
CA LYS A 127 -1.67 -10.42 -23.08
C LYS A 127 -2.71 -9.36 -22.71
N LEU A 128 -3.01 -9.25 -21.43
CA LEU A 128 -3.93 -8.28 -20.85
C LEU A 128 -3.25 -6.92 -20.64
N SER A 129 -3.97 -5.84 -20.88
CA SER A 129 -3.53 -4.50 -20.47
C SER A 129 -3.74 -4.34 -18.96
N LEU A 130 -2.73 -3.80 -18.27
CA LEU A 130 -2.80 -3.56 -16.83
C LEU A 130 -3.87 -2.53 -16.46
N GLU A 131 -4.03 -1.50 -17.29
CA GLU A 131 -4.96 -0.40 -17.02
C GLU A 131 -6.40 -0.88 -16.87
N ASP A 132 -6.78 -1.84 -17.70
CA ASP A 132 -8.16 -2.31 -17.85
C ASP A 132 -8.40 -3.68 -17.21
N HIS A 133 -7.37 -4.37 -16.70
CA HIS A 133 -7.50 -5.74 -16.19
C HIS A 133 -6.74 -5.99 -14.89
N LEU A 134 -6.44 -4.96 -14.09
CA LEU A 134 -5.69 -5.12 -12.84
C LEU A 134 -6.27 -6.22 -11.93
N HIS A 135 -7.58 -6.23 -11.71
CA HIS A 135 -8.21 -7.21 -10.81
C HIS A 135 -7.98 -8.63 -11.30
N VAL A 136 -8.15 -8.87 -12.61
CA VAL A 136 -7.90 -10.16 -13.25
C VAL A 136 -6.43 -10.54 -13.19
N ILE A 137 -5.52 -9.59 -13.39
CA ILE A 137 -4.06 -9.82 -13.31
C ILE A 137 -3.65 -10.20 -11.88
N LEU A 138 -4.13 -9.49 -10.85
CA LEU A 138 -3.89 -9.86 -9.46
C LEU A 138 -4.48 -11.24 -9.14
N ALA A 139 -5.72 -11.46 -9.57
CA ALA A 139 -6.45 -12.69 -9.34
C ALA A 139 -5.84 -13.89 -10.07
N SER A 140 -5.16 -13.68 -11.20
CA SER A 140 -4.38 -14.73 -11.89
C SER A 140 -3.22 -15.25 -11.04
N ALA A 141 -2.74 -14.44 -10.10
CA ALA A 141 -1.72 -14.83 -9.13
C ALA A 141 -2.32 -15.07 -7.73
N SER A 142 -3.57 -15.55 -7.72
CA SER A 142 -4.40 -15.89 -6.54
C SER A 142 -4.56 -14.77 -5.52
N ARG A 143 -4.56 -13.51 -5.97
CA ARG A 143 -4.80 -12.33 -5.13
C ARG A 143 -6.06 -11.62 -5.55
N LEU A 144 -7.07 -11.66 -4.70
CA LEU A 144 -8.33 -10.94 -4.92
C LEU A 144 -8.23 -9.56 -4.27
N LEU A 145 -8.13 -8.52 -5.10
CA LEU A 145 -8.18 -7.13 -4.62
C LEU A 145 -9.65 -6.76 -4.37
N LEU A 146 -9.99 -6.45 -3.13
CA LEU A 146 -11.34 -6.16 -2.65
C LEU A 146 -11.50 -4.67 -2.30
N PRO A 147 -11.82 -3.78 -3.27
CA PRO A 147 -12.22 -2.41 -2.95
C PRO A 147 -13.65 -2.37 -2.38
N PRO A 148 -13.88 -1.62 -1.27
CA PRO A 148 -15.15 -1.65 -0.54
C PRO A 148 -16.37 -1.10 -1.31
N HIS A 149 -16.16 -0.26 -2.32
CA HIS A 149 -17.24 0.42 -3.07
C HIS A 149 -17.11 0.29 -4.58
N LYS A 150 -16.31 -0.67 -5.05
CA LYS A 150 -16.10 -0.87 -6.48
C LYS A 150 -16.19 -2.34 -6.82
N TYR A 151 -17.17 -2.69 -7.62
CA TYR A 151 -17.27 -4.03 -8.16
C TYR A 151 -16.57 -4.06 -9.53
N PRO A 152 -15.49 -4.84 -9.69
CA PRO A 152 -14.74 -4.87 -10.94
C PRO A 152 -15.54 -5.55 -12.05
N ASP A 153 -15.78 -4.81 -13.14
CA ASP A 153 -16.52 -5.31 -14.31
C ASP A 153 -15.88 -6.56 -14.90
N GLU A 154 -14.57 -6.72 -14.75
CA GLU A 154 -13.81 -7.82 -15.32
C GLU A 154 -14.03 -9.16 -14.60
N LEU A 155 -14.51 -9.14 -13.35
CA LEU A 155 -14.82 -10.34 -12.58
C LEU A 155 -16.31 -10.73 -12.63
N LYS A 156 -17.17 -9.89 -13.21
CA LYS A 156 -18.61 -10.14 -13.38
C LYS A 156 -18.98 -11.53 -13.90
N PRO A 157 -18.28 -12.08 -14.90
CA PRO A 157 -18.64 -13.38 -15.43
C PRO A 157 -18.36 -14.56 -14.48
N PHE A 158 -17.62 -14.33 -13.39
CA PHE A 158 -17.16 -15.38 -12.48
C PHE A 158 -17.69 -15.21 -11.06
N ILE A 159 -17.78 -13.96 -10.59
CA ILE A 159 -18.25 -13.61 -9.26
C ILE A 159 -19.34 -12.57 -9.44
N GLN A 160 -20.59 -12.91 -9.12
CA GLN A 160 -21.72 -11.97 -9.17
C GLN A 160 -21.60 -10.88 -8.10
N TYR A 161 -22.33 -9.77 -8.27
CA TYR A 161 -22.25 -8.62 -7.34
C TYR A 161 -22.58 -9.01 -5.90
N ASP A 162 -23.62 -9.82 -5.68
CA ASP A 162 -24.02 -10.25 -4.34
C ASP A 162 -22.95 -11.16 -3.71
N GLY A 163 -22.38 -12.08 -4.48
CA GLY A 163 -21.26 -12.91 -4.03
C GLY A 163 -20.01 -12.09 -3.71
N TRP A 164 -19.74 -11.04 -4.49
CA TRP A 164 -18.66 -10.10 -4.22
C TRP A 164 -18.86 -9.33 -2.91
N LEU A 165 -20.03 -8.72 -2.74
CA LEU A 165 -20.35 -7.94 -1.54
C LEU A 165 -20.33 -8.84 -0.29
N ALA A 166 -20.92 -10.03 -0.38
CA ALA A 166 -20.91 -11.00 0.71
C ALA A 166 -19.48 -11.49 1.02
N THR A 167 -18.59 -11.60 0.01
CA THR A 167 -17.16 -11.89 0.24
C THR A 167 -16.48 -10.78 1.01
N VAL A 168 -16.69 -9.51 0.62
CA VAL A 168 -16.14 -8.35 1.34
C VAL A 168 -16.62 -8.33 2.80
N GLN A 169 -17.92 -8.53 3.01
CA GLN A 169 -18.53 -8.58 4.35
C GLN A 169 -18.02 -9.75 5.18
N LEU A 170 -17.86 -10.94 4.58
CA LEU A 170 -17.30 -12.11 5.26
C LEU A 170 -15.88 -11.83 5.73
N ILE A 171 -15.02 -11.28 4.85
CA ILE A 171 -13.64 -10.96 5.21
C ILE A 171 -13.61 -9.89 6.32
N GLN A 172 -14.39 -8.83 6.18
CA GLN A 172 -14.48 -7.80 7.22
C GLN A 172 -14.93 -8.38 8.57
N SER A 173 -15.98 -9.20 8.58
CA SER A 173 -16.51 -9.83 9.80
C SER A 173 -15.52 -10.83 10.41
N ARG A 174 -14.91 -11.68 9.58
CA ARG A 174 -13.96 -12.72 10.01
C ARG A 174 -12.71 -12.14 10.68
N TYR A 175 -12.26 -11.00 10.19
CA TYR A 175 -11.07 -10.31 10.68
C TYR A 175 -11.38 -9.07 11.52
N LYS A 176 -12.64 -8.88 11.93
CA LYS A 176 -13.11 -7.76 12.77
C LYS A 176 -12.74 -6.37 12.22
N ILE A 177 -12.68 -6.23 10.90
CA ILE A 177 -12.37 -4.97 10.22
C ILE A 177 -13.63 -4.12 10.19
N ASN A 178 -13.82 -3.30 11.23
CA ASN A 178 -14.98 -2.46 11.40
C ASN A 178 -14.68 -1.01 11.03
N GLN A 179 -15.70 -0.27 10.60
CA GLN A 179 -15.63 1.19 10.57
C GLN A 179 -15.85 1.70 11.99
N LEU A 180 -14.95 2.56 12.45
CA LEU A 180 -15.08 3.17 13.77
C LEU A 180 -16.02 4.37 13.73
N PRO A 181 -16.81 4.58 14.80
CA PRO A 181 -17.60 5.79 14.94
C PRO A 181 -16.68 7.01 15.10
N MET A 182 -17.18 8.18 14.68
CA MET A 182 -16.47 9.44 14.84
C MET A 182 -16.34 9.83 16.33
N PRO A 183 -15.14 10.03 16.89
CA PRO A 183 -14.97 10.54 18.24
C PRO A 183 -15.20 12.06 18.24
N VAL A 184 -16.48 12.46 18.30
CA VAL A 184 -16.92 13.85 18.07
C VAL A 184 -16.21 14.87 18.97
N ASN A 185 -16.02 14.54 20.25
CA ASN A 185 -15.36 15.44 21.21
C ASN A 185 -13.87 15.63 20.86
N THR A 186 -13.16 14.53 20.63
CA THR A 186 -11.74 14.55 20.22
C THR A 186 -11.55 15.37 18.95
N VAL A 187 -12.40 15.16 17.94
CA VAL A 187 -12.38 15.92 16.69
C VAL A 187 -12.64 17.40 16.94
N ALA A 188 -13.67 17.75 17.71
CA ALA A 188 -14.00 19.13 18.01
C ALA A 188 -12.85 19.85 18.73
N ASP A 189 -12.20 19.18 19.69
CA ASP A 189 -11.06 19.74 20.43
C ASP A 189 -9.83 19.95 19.54
N MET A 190 -9.51 18.97 18.67
CA MET A 190 -8.43 19.09 17.69
C MET A 190 -8.70 20.23 16.70
N LEU A 191 -9.93 20.33 16.19
CA LEU A 191 -10.35 21.41 15.30
C LEU A 191 -10.26 22.78 15.97
N ALA A 192 -10.70 22.90 17.22
CA ALA A 192 -10.61 24.14 17.99
C ALA A 192 -9.15 24.57 18.24
N ALA A 193 -8.23 23.62 18.41
CA ALA A 193 -6.80 23.91 18.51
C ALA A 193 -6.22 24.40 17.17
N ILE A 194 -6.60 23.77 16.05
CA ILE A 194 -6.18 24.15 14.70
C ILE A 194 -6.77 25.52 14.30
N ASP A 195 -8.03 25.80 14.62
CA ASP A 195 -8.66 27.10 14.31
C ASP A 195 -7.88 28.27 14.94
N LYS A 196 -7.42 28.11 16.19
CA LYS A 196 -6.54 29.08 16.86
C LYS A 196 -5.19 29.27 16.15
N LEU A 197 -4.70 28.25 15.44
CA LEU A 197 -3.50 28.36 14.59
C LEU A 197 -3.81 29.18 13.34
N LEU A 198 -4.93 28.88 12.68
CA LEU A 198 -5.30 29.47 11.39
C LEU A 198 -5.71 30.94 11.51
N THR A 199 -6.36 31.31 12.61
CA THR A 199 -6.71 32.70 12.97
C THR A 199 -5.51 33.53 13.45
N GLY A 200 -4.35 32.89 13.65
CA GLY A 200 -3.15 33.55 14.20
C GLY A 200 -3.22 33.83 15.71
N ALA A 201 -4.26 33.35 16.41
CA ALA A 201 -4.42 33.52 17.85
C ALA A 201 -3.35 32.76 18.66
N ARG A 202 -2.79 31.68 18.11
CA ARG A 202 -1.68 30.91 18.69
C ARG A 202 -0.64 30.56 17.64
N ASN A 203 0.62 30.50 18.06
CA ASN A 203 1.69 30.00 17.21
C ASN A 203 1.71 28.46 17.20
N ARG A 204 2.50 27.87 16.28
CA ARG A 204 2.62 26.41 16.12
C ARG A 204 2.99 25.67 17.40
N LYS A 205 3.89 26.23 18.23
CA LYS A 205 4.35 25.58 19.47
C LYS A 205 3.24 25.51 20.51
N ASP A 206 2.45 26.57 20.62
CA ASP A 206 1.35 26.63 21.59
C ASP A 206 0.19 25.71 21.20
N VAL A 207 -0.04 25.52 19.90
CA VAL A 207 -1.07 24.60 19.39
C VAL A 207 -0.65 23.15 19.59
N VAL A 208 0.62 22.82 19.33
CA VAL A 208 1.18 21.49 19.64
C VAL A 208 0.99 21.15 21.11
N LYS A 209 1.32 22.07 22.03
CA LYS A 209 1.09 21.88 23.48
C LYS A 209 -0.38 21.70 23.83
N ALA A 210 -1.28 22.38 23.12
CA ALA A 210 -2.71 22.22 23.33
C ALA A 210 -3.18 20.82 22.92
N ILE A 211 -2.69 20.29 21.80
CA ILE A 211 -2.96 18.92 21.36
C ILE A 211 -2.38 17.90 22.35
N ASP A 212 -1.17 18.13 22.87
CA ASP A 212 -0.54 17.26 23.89
C ASP A 212 -1.33 17.20 25.21
N SER A 213 -2.13 18.23 25.50
CA SER A 213 -2.93 18.30 26.73
C SER A 213 -4.30 17.62 26.63
N LEU A 214 -4.67 17.11 25.45
CA LEU A 214 -5.94 16.42 25.25
C LEU A 214 -5.91 15.04 25.92
N SER A 215 -7.06 14.61 26.45
CA SER A 215 -7.23 13.24 26.95
C SER A 215 -7.59 12.34 25.77
N LEU A 216 -6.63 11.55 25.30
CA LEU A 216 -6.75 10.74 24.08
C LEU A 216 -6.56 9.25 24.40
N SER A 217 -7.26 8.39 23.67
CA SER A 217 -6.96 6.96 23.61
C SER A 217 -5.62 6.69 22.92
N VAL A 218 -5.16 5.42 22.92
CA VAL A 218 -3.88 5.04 22.33
C VAL A 218 -3.80 5.42 20.85
N HIS A 219 -4.79 5.06 20.03
CA HIS A 219 -4.79 5.37 18.60
C HIS A 219 -5.03 6.85 18.29
N GLU A 220 -5.85 7.53 19.09
CA GLU A 220 -6.02 8.99 18.98
C GLU A 220 -4.72 9.73 19.33
N SER A 221 -3.93 9.24 20.28
CA SER A 221 -2.61 9.78 20.63
C SER A 221 -1.61 9.61 19.48
N MET A 222 -1.64 8.48 18.77
CA MET A 222 -0.83 8.28 17.55
C MET A 222 -1.25 9.27 16.46
N PHE A 223 -2.55 9.47 16.23
CA PHE A 223 -3.02 10.51 15.33
C PHE A 223 -2.64 11.93 15.78
N ALA A 224 -2.63 12.20 17.08
CA ALA A 224 -2.13 13.47 17.60
C ALA A 224 -0.64 13.69 17.30
N GLU A 225 0.20 12.65 17.31
CA GLU A 225 1.60 12.76 16.84
C GLU A 225 1.68 13.09 15.34
N VAL A 226 0.81 12.50 14.52
CA VAL A 226 0.67 12.87 13.10
C VAL A 226 0.38 14.36 12.93
N LEU A 227 -0.63 14.88 13.65
CA LEU A 227 -0.98 16.30 13.58
C LEU A 227 0.17 17.19 14.04
N ARG A 228 0.84 16.85 15.15
CA ARG A 228 1.98 17.62 15.67
C ARG A 228 3.14 17.65 14.69
N SER A 229 3.46 16.53 14.07
CA SER A 229 4.52 16.41 13.07
C SER A 229 4.21 17.23 11.82
N LEU A 230 2.96 17.18 11.34
CA LEU A 230 2.50 17.99 10.21
C LEU A 230 2.44 19.49 10.52
N ILE A 231 1.92 19.90 11.68
CA ILE A 231 1.89 21.31 12.12
C ILE A 231 3.30 21.91 12.14
N ARG A 232 4.33 21.12 12.45
CA ARG A 232 5.73 21.59 12.44
C ARG A 232 6.31 21.73 11.02
N LYS A 233 5.84 20.96 10.04
CA LYS A 233 6.47 20.82 8.72
C LYS A 233 5.72 21.50 7.58
N LEU A 234 4.38 21.56 7.64
CA LEU A 234 3.56 22.09 6.57
C LEU A 234 3.73 23.60 6.40
N PRO A 235 3.68 24.13 5.18
CA PRO A 235 3.65 25.57 4.94
C PRO A 235 2.30 26.17 5.39
N PRO A 236 2.24 27.48 5.71
CA PRO A 236 0.97 28.14 6.03
C PRO A 236 -0.03 28.13 4.88
N LEU A 237 0.47 28.20 3.64
CA LEU A 237 -0.31 28.19 2.40
C LEU A 237 0.25 27.14 1.44
N PRO A 238 -0.56 26.61 0.50
CA PRO A 238 -0.10 25.62 -0.47
C PRO A 238 1.07 26.16 -1.31
N ILE A 239 2.02 25.29 -1.63
CA ILE A 239 3.11 25.62 -2.55
C ILE A 239 2.60 25.34 -3.98
N GLU A 240 2.52 26.39 -4.80
CA GLU A 240 2.01 26.28 -6.19
C GLU A 240 2.97 25.52 -7.12
N GLU A 241 4.25 25.42 -6.73
CA GLU A 241 5.28 24.74 -7.51
C GLU A 241 5.16 23.20 -7.44
N ASN A 242 5.62 22.53 -8.49
CA ASN A 242 5.66 21.07 -8.53
C ASN A 242 6.61 20.54 -7.45
N VAL A 243 6.04 20.00 -6.37
CA VAL A 243 6.75 19.33 -5.28
C VAL A 243 7.48 18.10 -5.83
N ASN A 244 8.81 18.11 -5.75
CA ASN A 244 9.60 16.96 -6.15
C ASN A 244 9.43 15.80 -5.14
N GLU A 245 9.84 14.59 -5.52
CA GLU A 245 9.67 13.40 -4.67
C GLU A 245 10.32 13.55 -3.29
N SER A 246 11.54 14.09 -3.20
CA SER A 246 12.24 14.26 -1.91
C SER A 246 11.46 15.20 -0.96
N GLU A 247 10.89 16.26 -1.52
CA GLU A 247 10.06 17.19 -0.78
C GLU A 247 8.71 16.58 -0.39
N LEU A 248 8.08 15.82 -1.29
CA LEU A 248 6.86 15.06 -1.01
C LEU A 248 7.08 14.09 0.16
N CYS A 249 8.19 13.35 0.13
CA CYS A 249 8.60 12.46 1.20
C CYS A 249 8.78 13.23 2.51
N SER A 250 9.74 14.16 2.54
CA SER A 250 10.23 14.77 3.79
C SER A 250 9.29 15.77 4.44
N ARG A 251 8.39 16.41 3.69
CA ARG A 251 7.45 17.41 4.24
C ARG A 251 6.06 16.86 4.52
N PHE A 252 5.61 15.86 3.78
CA PHE A 252 4.22 15.40 3.86
C PHE A 252 4.14 13.95 4.33
N VAL A 253 4.79 13.04 3.61
CA VAL A 253 4.64 11.59 3.84
C VAL A 253 5.33 11.15 5.12
N ASP A 254 6.59 11.53 5.29
CA ASP A 254 7.41 11.13 6.43
C ASP A 254 6.83 11.64 7.75
N PRO A 255 6.47 12.93 7.91
CA PRO A 255 5.81 13.40 9.13
C PRO A 255 4.48 12.71 9.44
N PHE A 256 3.74 12.30 8.40
CA PHE A 256 2.49 11.56 8.58
C PHE A 256 2.76 10.12 9.02
N LEU A 257 3.62 9.39 8.33
CA LEU A 257 3.81 7.97 8.58
C LEU A 257 4.69 7.70 9.80
N SER A 258 5.71 8.53 10.07
CA SER A 258 6.50 8.43 11.30
C SER A 258 5.64 8.73 12.52
N GLY A 259 4.83 9.80 12.49
CA GLY A 259 3.89 10.09 13.58
C GLY A 259 2.85 8.99 13.79
N LEU A 260 2.51 8.24 12.74
CA LEU A 260 1.54 7.16 12.81
C LEU A 260 2.14 5.82 13.22
N LEU A 261 3.39 5.52 12.89
CA LEU A 261 3.96 4.17 12.97
C LEU A 261 5.26 4.07 13.77
N ASP A 262 5.93 5.18 14.08
CA ASP A 262 7.13 5.17 14.91
C ASP A 262 6.77 5.03 16.39
N ASP A 263 7.53 4.20 17.07
CA ASP A 263 7.57 4.13 18.53
C ASP A 263 9.03 3.91 18.94
N PRO A 264 9.83 5.01 19.00
CA PRO A 264 11.25 4.92 19.32
C PRO A 264 11.53 4.29 20.68
N ASP A 265 10.61 4.46 21.63
CA ASP A 265 10.73 3.90 22.98
C ASP A 265 10.53 2.38 22.97
N ALA A 266 9.67 1.86 22.08
CA ALA A 266 9.57 0.45 21.77
C ALA A 266 10.60 -0.05 20.74
N GLY A 267 11.50 0.82 20.26
CA GLY A 267 12.48 0.48 19.22
C GLY A 267 11.87 0.23 17.84
N VAL A 268 10.66 0.72 17.60
CA VAL A 268 9.95 0.65 16.32
C VAL A 268 10.23 1.91 15.52
N TYR A 269 10.78 1.74 14.32
CA TYR A 269 11.15 2.84 13.44
C TYR A 269 10.74 2.55 12.01
N LEU A 270 10.02 3.48 11.40
CA LEU A 270 9.73 3.58 10.00
C LEU A 270 11.02 3.72 9.22
N ARG A 271 11.46 2.60 8.63
CA ARG A 271 12.79 2.54 8.05
C ARG A 271 12.80 2.34 6.56
N CYS A 272 13.51 3.23 5.87
CA CYS A 272 13.67 3.41 4.41
C CYS A 272 14.70 2.46 3.79
N THR A 273 14.31 1.46 2.99
CA THR A 273 15.13 0.66 2.08
C THR A 273 14.93 0.97 0.61
N ASN A 274 15.99 1.49 0.04
CA ASN A 274 16.06 1.97 -1.33
C ASN A 274 16.14 0.80 -2.32
N GLU A 275 15.04 0.11 -2.62
CA GLU A 275 15.00 -0.81 -3.75
C GLU A 275 14.63 -0.08 -5.04
N MET A 276 15.67 0.21 -5.83
CA MET A 276 15.56 0.79 -7.16
C MET A 276 14.91 -0.22 -8.11
N THR A 277 13.69 0.04 -8.61
CA THR A 277 13.24 -0.60 -9.86
C THR A 277 13.58 0.30 -11.04
N LEU A 278 14.35 -0.24 -11.99
CA LEU A 278 15.02 0.43 -13.12
C LEU A 278 14.11 1.16 -14.14
N GLU A 279 12.82 1.33 -13.90
CA GLU A 279 11.86 1.58 -14.99
C GLU A 279 11.45 3.05 -15.21
N ALA A 280 11.84 3.99 -14.34
CA ALA A 280 11.48 5.41 -14.50
C ALA A 280 12.51 6.21 -15.32
N LYS A 281 12.87 5.73 -16.51
CA LYS A 281 13.62 6.51 -17.49
C LYS A 281 13.06 6.25 -18.90
N LYS A 282 12.00 7.00 -19.25
CA LYS A 282 11.90 7.74 -20.52
C LYS A 282 10.46 8.21 -20.81
N HIS A 283 10.43 9.36 -21.48
CA HIS A 283 9.40 9.90 -22.38
C HIS A 283 8.40 10.90 -21.79
N GLY A 284 8.32 12.04 -22.48
CA GLY A 284 7.29 13.06 -22.30
C GLY A 284 6.52 13.22 -23.60
N ASP A 285 5.19 13.21 -23.52
CA ASP A 285 4.32 14.14 -24.26
C ASP A 285 2.86 14.12 -23.75
N ARG A 286 2.18 15.27 -23.87
CA ARG A 286 1.09 15.70 -22.98
C ARG A 286 -0.30 15.05 -23.12
N ALA A 287 -0.58 14.20 -24.11
CA ALA A 287 -1.85 13.46 -24.21
C ALA A 287 -1.72 11.96 -23.84
N ALA A 288 -0.49 11.42 -23.81
CA ALA A 288 -0.17 10.08 -23.34
C ALA A 288 -0.14 9.96 -21.79
N LYS A 289 -0.23 11.09 -21.08
CA LYS A 289 0.07 11.20 -19.64
C LYS A 289 -0.91 10.48 -18.72
N GLN A 290 -2.21 10.43 -19.02
CA GLN A 290 -3.18 9.82 -18.10
C GLN A 290 -3.17 8.28 -18.16
N ALA A 291 -3.00 7.71 -19.35
CA ALA A 291 -2.82 6.27 -19.51
C ALA A 291 -1.49 5.81 -18.90
N GLU A 292 -0.42 6.57 -19.13
CA GLU A 292 0.90 6.32 -18.56
C GLU A 292 0.93 6.43 -17.04
N TYR A 293 0.23 7.43 -16.47
CA TYR A 293 0.06 7.57 -15.03
C TYR A 293 -0.72 6.40 -14.42
N ARG A 294 -1.82 5.98 -15.06
CA ARG A 294 -2.63 4.84 -14.61
C ARG A 294 -1.84 3.52 -14.68
N HIS A 295 -1.04 3.33 -15.73
CA HIS A 295 -0.15 2.16 -15.86
C HIS A 295 0.86 2.07 -14.71
N VAL A 296 1.58 3.17 -14.43
CA VAL A 296 2.57 3.23 -13.35
C VAL A 296 1.91 3.02 -11.98
N LEU A 297 0.75 3.65 -11.76
CA LEU A 297 -0.05 3.46 -10.53
C LEU A 297 -0.38 1.98 -10.27
N TRP A 298 -0.83 1.27 -11.30
CA TRP A 298 -1.19 -0.13 -11.18
C TRP A 298 0.02 -1.05 -11.06
N CYS A 299 1.12 -0.75 -11.76
CA CYS A 299 2.39 -1.43 -11.55
C CYS A 299 2.82 -1.35 -10.08
N ASP A 300 2.52 -0.21 -9.44
CA ASP A 300 2.89 0.01 -8.06
C ASP A 300 2.02 -0.77 -7.09
N LEU A 301 0.73 -0.86 -7.34
CA LEU A 301 -0.16 -1.73 -6.58
C LEU A 301 0.20 -3.22 -6.77
N LEU A 302 0.56 -3.65 -7.98
CA LEU A 302 1.05 -5.02 -8.21
C LEU A 302 2.29 -5.35 -7.38
N LYS A 303 3.25 -4.41 -7.30
CA LYS A 303 4.45 -4.60 -6.47
C LYS A 303 4.13 -4.62 -4.99
N VAL A 304 3.23 -3.75 -4.51
CA VAL A 304 2.75 -3.79 -3.11
C VAL A 304 2.12 -5.15 -2.83
N ALA A 305 1.21 -5.63 -3.68
CA ALA A 305 0.55 -6.92 -3.51
C ALA A 305 1.52 -8.12 -3.56
N ALA A 306 2.55 -8.06 -4.42
CA ALA A 306 3.58 -9.10 -4.50
C ALA A 306 4.44 -9.11 -3.24
N PHE A 307 4.89 -7.93 -2.81
CA PHE A 307 5.67 -7.79 -1.59
C PHE A 307 4.90 -8.25 -0.36
N CYS A 308 3.65 -7.81 -0.19
CA CYS A 308 2.82 -8.24 0.94
C CYS A 308 2.67 -9.76 0.98
N LYS A 309 2.52 -10.43 -0.17
CA LYS A 309 2.44 -11.89 -0.24
C LYS A 309 3.75 -12.55 0.21
N ASP A 310 4.87 -12.05 -0.30
CA ASP A 310 6.19 -12.57 0.05
C ASP A 310 6.52 -12.36 1.53
N ALA A 311 6.14 -11.21 2.09
CA ALA A 311 6.28 -10.90 3.50
C ALA A 311 5.41 -11.84 4.35
N LEU A 312 4.13 -12.01 4.00
CA LEU A 312 3.22 -12.92 4.70
C LEU A 312 3.79 -14.34 4.73
N GLY A 313 4.33 -14.82 3.60
CA GLY A 313 4.88 -16.16 3.50
C GLY A 313 6.19 -16.37 4.28
N LYS A 314 7.05 -15.36 4.34
CA LYS A 314 8.37 -15.45 5.00
C LYS A 314 8.34 -15.17 6.49
N GLN A 315 7.42 -14.32 6.93
CA GLN A 315 7.43 -13.75 8.28
C GLN A 315 6.40 -14.38 9.22
N ASN A 316 5.60 -15.36 8.76
CA ASN A 316 4.61 -16.09 9.56
C ASN A 316 3.63 -15.15 10.30
N PHE A 317 3.10 -14.15 9.61
CA PHE A 317 2.04 -13.27 10.13
C PHE A 317 0.69 -13.65 9.54
N ASP A 318 -0.38 -13.44 10.33
CA ASP A 318 -1.75 -13.68 9.87
C ASP A 318 -2.21 -12.64 8.82
N SER A 319 -1.54 -11.48 8.79
CA SER A 319 -1.81 -10.41 7.85
C SER A 319 -0.56 -9.54 7.57
N ILE A 320 -0.58 -8.78 6.47
CA ILE A 320 0.42 -7.74 6.19
C ILE A 320 -0.26 -6.43 5.81
N LEU A 321 0.15 -5.34 6.46
CA LEU A 321 -0.23 -3.98 6.05
C LEU A 321 0.57 -3.54 4.82
N GLY A 322 -0.13 -3.25 3.72
CA GLY A 322 0.43 -2.66 2.51
C GLY A 322 0.11 -1.16 2.45
N ILE A 323 1.10 -0.33 2.16
CA ILE A 323 0.92 1.11 1.97
C ILE A 323 1.32 1.50 0.55
N GLN A 324 0.42 2.19 -0.14
CA GLN A 324 0.69 2.77 -1.45
C GLN A 324 0.57 4.29 -1.37
N ILE A 325 1.56 5.01 -1.92
CA ILE A 325 1.55 6.48 -1.90
C ILE A 325 1.66 7.03 -3.32
N VAL A 326 0.68 7.84 -3.67
CA VAL A 326 0.47 8.36 -5.02
C VAL A 326 0.27 9.86 -4.91
N GLY A 327 1.32 10.62 -5.22
CA GLY A 327 1.34 12.03 -4.85
C GLY A 327 1.13 12.20 -3.34
N ARG A 328 0.10 12.96 -2.96
CA ARG A 328 -0.27 13.19 -1.55
C ARG A 328 -1.35 12.24 -1.03
N THR A 329 -1.76 11.24 -1.80
CA THR A 329 -2.74 10.26 -1.35
C THR A 329 -2.03 9.02 -0.84
N ILE A 330 -2.31 8.62 0.39
CA ILE A 330 -1.87 7.37 1.00
C ILE A 330 -3.04 6.40 1.00
N THR A 331 -2.86 5.21 0.46
CA THR A 331 -3.84 4.13 0.51
C THR A 331 -3.31 2.99 1.34
N PHE A 332 -4.07 2.61 2.36
CA PHE A 332 -3.79 1.49 3.25
C PHE A 332 -4.54 0.25 2.76
N TYR A 333 -3.83 -0.87 2.73
CA TYR A 333 -4.36 -2.18 2.38
C TYR A 333 -3.97 -3.18 3.44
N VAL A 334 -4.79 -4.20 3.65
CA VAL A 334 -4.42 -5.40 4.40
C VAL A 334 -4.44 -6.60 3.46
N LEU A 335 -3.35 -7.36 3.43
CA LEU A 335 -3.28 -8.65 2.75
C LEU A 335 -3.52 -9.77 3.76
N LEU A 336 -4.47 -10.65 3.45
CA LEU A 336 -4.93 -11.76 4.27
C LEU A 336 -4.89 -13.06 3.47
N LEU A 337 -4.80 -14.20 4.17
CA LEU A 337 -4.88 -15.56 3.59
C LEU A 337 -6.09 -16.32 4.19
N PRO A 338 -7.33 -15.97 3.78
CA PRO A 338 -8.55 -16.53 4.36
C PRO A 338 -8.77 -18.02 4.09
N SER A 339 -8.25 -18.55 2.98
CA SER A 339 -8.39 -19.95 2.59
C SER A 339 -7.13 -20.45 1.89
N MET A 340 -7.07 -21.75 1.60
CA MET A 340 -5.93 -22.36 0.95
C MET A 340 -5.62 -21.65 -0.37
N ARG A 341 -4.40 -21.08 -0.46
CA ARG A 341 -3.82 -20.46 -1.66
C ARG A 341 -4.55 -19.22 -2.19
N LEU A 342 -5.58 -18.74 -1.51
CA LEU A 342 -6.34 -17.56 -1.90
C LEU A 342 -6.01 -16.41 -0.97
N TYR A 343 -5.35 -15.38 -1.53
CA TYR A 343 -5.03 -14.17 -0.81
C TYR A 343 -6.10 -13.10 -1.11
N THR A 344 -6.55 -12.38 -0.10
CA THR A 344 -7.43 -11.22 -0.27
C THR A 344 -6.68 -9.96 0.13
N MET A 345 -6.71 -8.94 -0.72
CA MET A 345 -6.15 -7.62 -0.43
C MET A 345 -7.30 -6.63 -0.28
N LEU A 346 -7.63 -6.27 0.95
CA LEU A 346 -8.72 -5.35 1.26
C LEU A 346 -8.14 -3.93 1.39
N ARG A 347 -8.78 -2.94 0.77
CA ARG A 347 -8.44 -1.53 0.98
C ARG A 347 -9.10 -1.04 2.27
N LEU A 348 -8.29 -0.59 3.23
CA LEU A 348 -8.74 -0.11 4.53
C LEU A 348 -9.15 1.36 4.48
N ALA A 349 -8.26 2.23 4.01
CA ALA A 349 -8.49 3.68 3.95
C ALA A 349 -7.70 4.33 2.81
N GLU A 350 -8.19 5.47 2.34
CA GLU A 350 -7.52 6.33 1.36
C GLU A 350 -7.48 7.75 1.91
N ILE A 351 -6.30 8.18 2.37
CA ILE A 351 -6.10 9.44 3.10
C ILE A 351 -5.38 10.43 2.18
N LYS A 352 -5.94 11.61 1.99
CA LYS A 352 -5.27 12.71 1.28
C LYS A 352 -4.52 13.58 2.27
N LEU A 353 -3.21 13.70 2.10
CA LEU A 353 -2.37 14.54 2.94
C LEU A 353 -2.62 16.03 2.66
N PRO A 354 -2.62 16.86 3.71
CA PRO A 354 -2.80 18.31 3.62
C PRO A 354 -1.68 18.98 2.83
N GLU A 355 -2.02 20.03 2.06
CA GLU A 355 -1.04 20.82 1.29
C GLU A 355 -0.40 21.91 2.14
N SER A 356 -1.16 22.36 3.12
CA SER A 356 -0.85 23.48 3.98
C SER A 356 -1.53 23.31 5.33
N LEU A 357 -1.25 24.24 6.25
CA LEU A 357 -1.97 24.29 7.53
C LEU A 357 -3.49 24.46 7.33
N GLN A 358 -3.94 25.14 6.28
CA GLN A 358 -5.37 25.37 5.99
C GLN A 358 -6.13 24.08 5.71
N ASP A 359 -5.43 23.01 5.29
CA ASP A 359 -6.04 21.73 4.94
C ASP A 359 -6.08 20.75 6.13
N LEU A 360 -5.45 21.09 7.27
CA LEU A 360 -5.44 20.24 8.46
C LEU A 360 -6.82 19.87 8.99
N PRO A 361 -7.84 20.76 9.00
CA PRO A 361 -9.19 20.40 9.43
C PRO A 361 -9.75 19.20 8.66
N SER A 362 -9.50 19.12 7.35
CA SER A 362 -9.92 17.99 6.52
C SER A 362 -9.25 16.69 6.94
N LEU A 363 -7.98 16.75 7.37
CA LEU A 363 -7.28 15.58 7.89
C LEU A 363 -7.84 15.12 9.24
N VAL A 364 -8.26 16.04 10.12
CA VAL A 364 -8.90 15.68 11.40
C VAL A 364 -10.19 14.88 11.17
N MET A 365 -10.93 15.18 10.10
CA MET A 365 -12.12 14.42 9.74
C MET A 365 -11.82 12.97 9.31
N GLU A 366 -10.56 12.65 8.98
CA GLU A 366 -10.11 11.29 8.68
C GLU A 366 -9.69 10.48 9.92
N LEU A 367 -9.84 11.04 11.13
CA LEU A 367 -9.48 10.36 12.37
C LEU A 367 -10.10 8.96 12.50
N PRO A 368 -11.39 8.69 12.19
CA PRO A 368 -11.96 7.35 12.27
C PRO A 368 -11.35 6.38 11.26
N SER A 369 -11.06 6.86 10.05
CA SER A 369 -10.41 6.06 9.01
C SER A 369 -9.00 5.63 9.46
N ILE A 370 -8.24 6.56 10.04
CA ILE A 370 -6.85 6.31 10.45
C ILE A 370 -6.80 5.44 11.71
N THR A 371 -7.64 5.71 12.70
CA THR A 371 -7.76 4.85 13.90
C THR A 371 -8.23 3.45 13.53
N GLY A 372 -9.15 3.31 12.57
CA GLY A 372 -9.56 2.00 12.04
C GLY A 372 -8.41 1.24 11.40
N VAL A 373 -7.52 1.91 10.67
CA VAL A 373 -6.29 1.28 10.15
C VAL A 373 -5.40 0.80 11.29
N LEU A 374 -5.23 1.60 12.35
CA LEU A 374 -4.41 1.25 13.52
C LEU A 374 -4.99 0.09 14.34
N GLU A 375 -6.31 0.03 14.51
CA GLU A 375 -6.97 -1.10 15.17
C GLU A 375 -6.76 -2.41 14.39
N VAL A 376 -7.01 -2.40 13.08
CA VAL A 376 -6.77 -3.57 12.21
C VAL A 376 -5.32 -4.01 12.29
N PHE A 377 -4.41 -3.06 12.35
CA PHE A 377 -2.99 -3.30 12.47
C PHE A 377 -2.63 -3.95 13.81
N ASP A 378 -3.10 -3.42 14.93
CA ASP A 378 -2.81 -4.01 16.24
C ASP A 378 -3.48 -5.39 16.42
N ASP A 379 -4.69 -5.59 15.89
CA ASP A 379 -5.45 -6.84 16.02
C ASP A 379 -4.90 -7.96 15.13
N LEU A 380 -4.48 -7.65 13.90
CA LEU A 380 -4.11 -8.64 12.90
C LEU A 380 -2.60 -8.82 12.71
N TYR A 381 -1.77 -7.94 13.27
CA TYR A 381 -0.32 -8.03 13.17
C TYR A 381 0.28 -8.79 14.36
N VAL A 382 -0.21 -10.02 14.54
CA VAL A 382 0.28 -10.97 15.54
C VAL A 382 0.93 -12.14 14.80
N PRO A 383 2.07 -12.67 15.28
CA PRO A 383 2.63 -13.90 14.73
C PRO A 383 1.59 -15.00 14.70
N THR A 384 1.50 -15.72 13.57
CA THR A 384 0.53 -16.79 13.40
C THR A 384 0.69 -17.83 14.49
N LYS A 385 -0.40 -18.10 15.22
CA LYS A 385 -0.42 -19.12 16.30
C LYS A 385 -0.25 -20.54 15.77
N ASP A 386 -0.69 -20.80 14.54
CA ASP A 386 -0.65 -22.09 13.87
C ASP A 386 0.24 -22.02 12.61
N MET A 387 1.55 -22.07 12.83
CA MET A 387 2.55 -21.94 11.76
C MET A 387 2.37 -22.98 10.67
N GLN A 388 2.03 -24.23 11.04
CA GLN A 388 1.87 -25.31 10.08
C GLN A 388 0.69 -25.04 9.14
N ARG A 389 -0.46 -24.64 9.69
CA ARG A 389 -1.62 -24.26 8.88
C ARG A 389 -1.34 -23.07 7.97
N ALA A 390 -0.57 -22.07 8.44
CA ALA A 390 -0.17 -20.95 7.57
C ALA A 390 0.75 -21.39 6.43
N ILE A 391 1.72 -22.26 6.69
CA ILE A 391 2.61 -22.80 5.65
C ILE A 391 1.81 -23.63 4.64
N ASP A 392 0.93 -24.52 5.10
CA ASP A 392 0.14 -25.41 4.24
C ASP A 392 -0.82 -24.62 3.33
N ARG A 393 -1.30 -23.46 3.81
CA ARG A 393 -2.18 -22.56 3.05
C ARG A 393 -1.48 -21.72 2.01
N GLN A 394 -0.16 -21.59 2.05
CA GLN A 394 0.54 -20.71 1.12
C GLN A 394 0.50 -21.28 -0.31
N ALA A 395 0.23 -20.40 -1.26
CA ALA A 395 0.53 -20.71 -2.66
C ALA A 395 2.02 -20.48 -2.91
N PRO A 396 2.67 -21.26 -3.79
CA PRO A 396 4.00 -20.92 -4.27
C PRO A 396 4.07 -19.43 -4.65
N THR A 397 5.16 -18.76 -4.31
CA THR A 397 5.40 -17.38 -4.76
C THR A 397 5.48 -17.37 -6.28
N ALA A 398 4.36 -17.04 -6.92
CA ALA A 398 4.35 -16.62 -8.31
C ALA A 398 5.28 -15.41 -8.42
N SER A 399 6.44 -15.64 -9.03
CA SER A 399 7.44 -14.59 -9.23
C SER A 399 6.85 -13.47 -10.11
N ILE A 400 7.33 -12.24 -9.95
CA ILE A 400 7.01 -11.10 -10.83
C ILE A 400 7.01 -11.48 -12.34
N PRO A 401 7.87 -12.40 -12.82
CA PRO A 401 7.77 -13.02 -14.15
C PRO A 401 6.38 -13.57 -14.56
N LEU A 402 5.60 -14.17 -13.65
CA LEU A 402 4.24 -14.66 -13.97
C LEU A 402 3.34 -13.48 -14.39
N PHE A 403 3.45 -12.34 -13.72
CA PHE A 403 2.72 -11.13 -14.12
C PHE A 403 3.19 -10.59 -15.46
N GLN A 404 4.49 -10.63 -15.73
CA GLN A 404 5.06 -10.21 -17.02
C GLN A 404 4.60 -11.11 -18.17
N GLN A 405 4.22 -12.36 -17.90
CA GLN A 405 3.63 -13.25 -18.89
C GLN A 405 2.21 -12.81 -19.27
N PHE A 406 1.39 -12.43 -18.28
CA PHE A 406 0.00 -11.99 -18.52
C PHE A 406 -0.13 -10.55 -19.00
N HIS A 407 0.87 -9.70 -18.75
CA HIS A 407 0.80 -8.27 -18.99
C HIS A 407 1.45 -7.85 -20.32
N SER A 408 0.67 -7.12 -21.12
CA SER A 408 1.13 -6.48 -22.34
C SER A 408 2.07 -5.32 -22.03
N SER A 409 3.22 -5.24 -22.69
CA SER A 409 4.05 -4.02 -22.66
C SER A 409 3.41 -2.85 -23.41
N SER A 410 2.36 -3.14 -24.20
CA SER A 410 1.70 -2.22 -25.12
C SER A 410 0.49 -1.54 -24.47
N LYS A 411 0.50 -0.20 -24.48
CA LYS A 411 -0.53 0.69 -23.90
C LYS A 411 -1.84 0.78 -24.73
N ASN A 412 -2.11 -0.19 -25.62
CA ASN A 412 -3.08 0.00 -26.71
C ASN A 412 -4.54 -0.29 -26.32
N ARG A 413 -5.30 0.78 -26.02
CA ARG A 413 -6.73 0.79 -25.66
C ARG A 413 -7.71 0.43 -26.79
N LYS A 414 -7.25 0.18 -28.02
CA LYS A 414 -8.14 -0.15 -29.16
C LYS A 414 -8.42 -1.64 -29.35
N ARG A 415 -7.91 -2.51 -28.48
CA ARG A 415 -8.18 -3.95 -28.56
C ARG A 415 -9.45 -4.26 -27.76
N SER A 416 -10.48 -4.75 -28.44
CA SER A 416 -11.69 -5.25 -27.76
C SER A 416 -11.30 -6.43 -26.88
N CYS A 417 -11.41 -6.26 -25.56
CA CYS A 417 -11.36 -7.40 -24.65
C CYS A 417 -12.71 -8.12 -24.69
N HIS A 418 -12.70 -9.38 -25.11
CA HIS A 418 -13.89 -10.22 -25.22
C HIS A 418 -14.17 -11.00 -23.91
N LEU A 419 -13.85 -10.45 -22.73
CA LEU A 419 -14.25 -11.03 -21.42
C LEU A 419 -15.77 -11.10 -21.23
N LYS A 420 -16.57 -10.59 -22.16
CA LYS A 420 -17.99 -10.93 -22.27
C LYS A 420 -18.10 -12.40 -22.70
N LEU A 421 -18.29 -13.29 -21.73
CA LEU A 421 -18.88 -14.60 -22.01
C LEU A 421 -20.10 -14.34 -22.90
N ARG A 422 -20.13 -14.97 -24.09
CA ARG A 422 -21.38 -15.08 -24.82
C ARG A 422 -22.26 -15.97 -23.95
N ASP A 423 -23.29 -15.38 -23.35
CA ASP A 423 -24.41 -16.14 -22.82
C ASP A 423 -24.91 -17.01 -23.97
N ASN A 424 -24.71 -18.31 -23.86
CA ASN A 424 -25.32 -19.32 -24.71
C ASN A 424 -26.38 -20.03 -23.89
#